data_AF-A0A3B9NPA3-F1
#
_entry.id   AF-A0A3B9NPA3-F1
#
_cell.length_a   1.000
_cell.length_b   1.000
_cell.length_c   1.000
_cell.angle_alpha   90.00
_cell.angle_beta   90.00
_cell.angle_gamma   90.00
#
_symmetry.space_group_name_H-M   'P 1'
#
loop_
_entity.id
_entity.type
_entity.pdbx_description
1 polymer ?
#
loop_
_entity_poly.entity_id
_entity_poly.type
_entity_poly.pdbx_seq_one_letter_code
_entity_poly.pdbx_strand_id
1 'polypeptide(L)'
;MGPYCYTRIMDQVKAVVPLAAYLILFQILILRHPIDSALMLGGGLVAVIVGLAIFMEGLNTGLMPFGTIIGDNLPKKASMTVVLIIIGMLGVGVTFAEPAIGALQAFGSSVDVNSAPYLYELLNSWTLPLVLMVGAGVGLAAILGTVRFVRGWSLKPMIYC
;
A
#
# COMPACT_ATOMS: atom_id res chain seq x y z
N MET A 1 10.03 -29.08 6.07
CA MET A 1 9.07 -28.21 5.34
C MET A 1 7.98 -27.62 6.23
N GLY A 2 7.45 -28.34 7.24
CA GLY A 2 6.43 -27.82 8.17
C GLY A 2 6.76 -26.51 8.92
N PRO A 3 7.99 -26.28 9.43
CA PRO A 3 8.30 -25.07 10.20
C PRO A 3 8.31 -23.78 9.36
N TYR A 4 8.67 -23.87 8.08
CA TYR A 4 8.90 -22.71 7.20
C TYR A 4 7.59 -22.14 6.62
N CYS A 5 6.67 -23.03 6.20
CA CYS A 5 5.34 -22.59 5.77
C CYS A 5 4.53 -22.02 6.95
N TYR A 6 4.70 -22.59 8.15
CA TYR A 6 4.01 -22.11 9.35
C TYR A 6 4.41 -20.67 9.72
N THR A 7 5.70 -20.34 9.69
CA THR A 7 6.16 -18.98 9.99
C THR A 7 5.61 -17.96 8.98
N ARG A 8 5.63 -18.28 7.68
CA ARG A 8 5.10 -17.39 6.64
C ARG A 8 3.61 -17.10 6.79
N ILE A 9 2.81 -18.13 7.04
CA ILE A 9 1.37 -17.97 7.28
C ILE A 9 1.14 -17.18 8.57
N MET A 10 1.89 -17.47 9.63
CA MET A 10 1.76 -16.75 10.91
C MET A 10 2.07 -15.25 10.76
N ASP A 11 3.05 -14.89 9.93
CA ASP A 11 3.35 -13.49 9.64
C ASP A 11 2.18 -12.80 8.92
N GLN A 12 1.54 -13.47 7.95
CA GLN A 12 0.34 -12.94 7.30
C GLN A 12 -0.85 -12.85 8.26
N VAL A 13 -1.03 -13.83 9.14
CA VAL A 13 -2.08 -13.80 10.18
C VAL A 13 -1.88 -12.58 11.09
N LYS A 14 -0.66 -12.33 11.56
CA LYS A 14 -0.34 -11.16 12.40
C LYS A 14 -0.58 -9.83 11.68
N ALA A 15 -0.43 -9.78 10.37
CA ALA A 15 -0.71 -8.58 9.57
C ALA A 15 -2.22 -8.39 9.33
N VAL A 16 -2.94 -9.45 8.99
CA VAL A 16 -4.34 -9.38 8.55
C VAL A 16 -5.33 -9.35 9.73
N VAL A 17 -5.07 -10.10 10.80
CA VAL A 17 -6.01 -10.21 11.94
C VAL A 17 -6.29 -8.87 12.63
N PRO A 18 -5.30 -8.01 12.92
CA PRO A 18 -5.59 -6.70 13.53
C PRO A 18 -6.45 -5.80 12.64
N LEU A 19 -6.20 -5.82 11.33
CA LEU A 19 -7.00 -5.09 10.36
C LEU A 19 -8.44 -5.62 10.31
N ALA A 20 -8.61 -6.94 10.25
CA ALA A 20 -9.92 -7.58 10.26
C ALA A 20 -10.69 -7.28 11.54
N ALA A 21 -10.02 -7.36 12.70
CA ALA A 21 -10.59 -7.02 13.99
C ALA A 21 -11.02 -5.54 14.04
N TYR A 22 -10.18 -4.62 13.54
CA TYR A 22 -10.52 -3.21 13.42
C TYR A 22 -11.78 -3.00 12.56
N LEU A 23 -11.87 -3.64 11.39
CA LEU A 23 -13.03 -3.52 10.50
C LEU A 23 -14.32 -4.07 11.15
N ILE A 24 -14.23 -5.22 11.82
CA ILE A 24 -15.34 -5.82 12.57
C ILE A 24 -15.82 -4.87 13.68
N LEU A 25 -14.89 -4.31 14.46
CA LEU A 25 -15.21 -3.34 15.51
C LEU A 25 -15.84 -2.07 14.93
N PHE A 26 -15.30 -1.56 13.83
CA PHE A 26 -15.84 -0.39 13.14
C PHE A 26 -17.27 -0.63 12.65
N GLN A 27 -17.54 -1.80 12.07
CA GLN A 27 -18.87 -2.14 11.57
C GLN A 27 -19.91 -2.24 12.69
N ILE A 28 -19.57 -2.87 13.82
CA ILE A 28 -20.50 -3.04 14.94
C ILE A 28 -20.70 -1.73 15.72
N LEU A 29 -19.62 -1.01 16.02
CA LEU A 29 -19.67 0.16 16.91
C LEU A 29 -20.06 1.45 16.19
N ILE A 30 -19.50 1.70 15.01
CA ILE A 30 -19.64 2.97 14.29
C ILE A 30 -20.78 2.88 13.28
N LEU A 31 -20.75 1.87 12.40
CA LEU A 31 -21.81 1.71 11.39
C LEU A 31 -23.10 1.12 11.97
N ARG A 32 -23.03 0.50 13.16
CA ARG A 32 -24.16 -0.17 13.84
C ARG A 32 -24.90 -1.16 12.93
N HIS A 33 -24.14 -1.81 12.04
CA HIS A 33 -24.68 -2.76 11.08
C HIS A 33 -24.30 -4.19 11.52
N PRO A 34 -25.23 -5.15 11.55
CA PRO A 34 -24.88 -6.54 11.82
C PRO A 34 -23.94 -7.08 10.73
N ILE A 35 -23.10 -8.05 11.10
CA ILE A 35 -22.22 -8.72 10.16
C ILE A 35 -23.04 -9.78 9.43
N ASP A 36 -23.53 -9.43 8.25
CA ASP A 36 -24.19 -10.38 7.38
C ASP A 36 -23.16 -11.36 6.79
N SER A 37 -23.53 -12.64 6.67
CA SER A 37 -22.70 -13.67 6.06
C SER A 37 -21.30 -13.83 6.68
N ALA A 38 -21.21 -13.85 8.02
CA ALA A 38 -19.96 -14.01 8.76
C ALA A 38 -19.11 -15.23 8.30
N LEU A 39 -19.74 -16.34 7.90
CA LEU A 39 -19.06 -17.51 7.33
C LEU A 39 -18.37 -17.19 6.00
N MET A 40 -19.01 -16.41 5.12
CA MET A 40 -18.44 -16.02 3.83
C MET A 40 -17.27 -15.05 4.02
N LEU A 41 -17.41 -14.07 4.92
CA LEU A 41 -16.33 -13.16 5.29
C LEU A 41 -15.14 -13.88 5.92
N GLY A 42 -15.40 -14.83 6.82
CA GLY A 42 -14.36 -15.67 7.43
C GLY A 42 -13.61 -16.51 6.38
N GLY A 43 -14.34 -17.13 5.44
CA GLY A 43 -13.74 -17.85 4.32
C GLY A 43 -12.89 -16.95 3.41
N GLY A 44 -13.38 -15.75 3.10
CA GLY A 44 -12.65 -14.73 2.35
C GLY A 44 -11.36 -14.29 3.05
N LEU A 45 -11.41 -14.12 4.38
CA LEU A 45 -10.23 -13.76 5.18
C LEU A 45 -9.16 -14.86 5.11
N VAL A 46 -9.56 -16.13 5.24
CA VAL A 46 -8.64 -17.27 5.10
C VAL A 46 -8.03 -17.30 3.71
N ALA A 47 -8.83 -17.09 2.67
CA ALA A 47 -8.34 -17.03 1.29
C ALA A 47 -7.33 -15.90 1.08
N VAL A 48 -7.55 -14.71 1.66
CA VAL A 48 -6.60 -13.58 1.63
C VAL A 48 -5.30 -13.94 2.34
N ILE A 49 -5.35 -14.54 3.53
CA ILE A 49 -4.13 -14.92 4.28
C ILE A 49 -3.30 -15.92 3.48
N VAL A 50 -3.94 -16.94 2.91
CA VAL A 50 -3.25 -17.96 2.09
C VAL A 50 -2.71 -17.33 0.81
N GLY A 51 -3.50 -16.52 0.11
CA GLY A 51 -3.10 -15.83 -1.10
C GLY A 51 -1.90 -14.90 -0.90
N LEU A 52 -1.93 -14.09 0.17
CA LEU A 52 -0.82 -13.22 0.54
C LEU A 52 0.44 -14.02 0.92
N ALA A 53 0.30 -15.15 1.62
CA ALA A 53 1.45 -15.98 1.97
C ALA A 53 2.16 -16.53 0.73
N ILE A 54 1.40 -17.03 -0.25
CA ILE A 54 1.93 -17.54 -1.53
C ILE A 54 2.53 -16.39 -2.35
N PHE A 55 1.82 -15.28 -2.47
CA PHE A 55 2.28 -14.09 -3.20
C PHE A 55 3.60 -13.55 -2.63
N MET A 56 3.70 -13.41 -1.31
CA MET A 56 4.90 -12.94 -0.65
C MET A 56 6.09 -13.88 -0.84
N GLU A 57 5.87 -15.20 -0.87
CA GLU A 57 6.95 -16.15 -1.17
C GLU A 57 7.46 -16.00 -2.61
N GLY A 58 6.55 -15.88 -3.58
CA GLY A 58 6.90 -15.62 -4.98
C GLY A 58 7.62 -14.28 -5.17
N LEU A 59 7.20 -13.24 -4.45
CA LEU A 59 7.81 -11.92 -4.51
C LEU A 59 9.21 -11.89 -3.85
N ASN A 60 9.39 -12.58 -2.72
CA ASN A 60 10.67 -12.71 -2.02
C ASN A 60 11.71 -13.48 -2.83
N THR A 61 11.30 -14.54 -3.54
CA THR A 61 12.20 -15.39 -4.33
C THR A 61 12.43 -14.85 -5.74
N GLY A 62 11.43 -14.17 -6.32
CA GLY A 62 11.48 -13.62 -7.66
C GLY A 62 12.00 -12.17 -7.71
N LEU A 63 11.16 -11.20 -7.33
CA LEU A 63 11.39 -9.78 -7.63
C LEU A 63 12.25 -9.04 -6.60
N MET A 64 12.16 -9.39 -5.30
CA MET A 64 12.95 -8.70 -4.26
C MET A 64 14.47 -8.76 -4.48
N PRO A 65 15.08 -9.90 -4.88
CA PRO A 65 16.51 -9.96 -5.15
C PRO A 65 16.93 -8.92 -6.20
N PHE A 66 16.15 -8.76 -7.28
CA PHE A 66 16.41 -7.71 -8.27
C PHE A 66 16.29 -6.31 -7.67
N GLY A 67 15.24 -6.05 -6.88
CA GLY A 67 15.06 -4.76 -6.21
C GLY A 67 16.23 -4.39 -5.29
N THR A 68 16.72 -5.34 -4.51
CA THR A 68 17.87 -5.13 -3.60
C THR A 68 19.17 -4.88 -4.35
N ILE A 69 19.45 -5.64 -5.43
CA ILE A 69 20.65 -5.46 -6.26
C ILE A 69 20.62 -4.09 -6.94
N ILE A 70 19.48 -3.70 -7.52
CA ILE A 70 19.31 -2.38 -8.15
C ILE A 70 19.47 -1.28 -7.11
N GLY A 71 18.81 -1.40 -5.96
CA GLY A 71 18.87 -0.42 -4.87
C GLY A 71 20.29 -0.22 -4.31
N ASP A 72 21.11 -1.27 -4.23
CA ASP A 72 22.49 -1.18 -3.76
C ASP A 72 23.47 -0.64 -4.82
N ASN A 73 23.27 -1.01 -6.10
CA ASN A 73 24.19 -0.62 -7.17
C ASN A 73 23.90 0.78 -7.74
N LEU A 74 22.63 1.20 -7.77
CA LEU A 74 22.20 2.43 -8.43
C LEU A 74 22.86 3.69 -7.83
N PRO A 75 22.91 3.88 -6.50
CA PRO A 75 23.57 5.05 -5.90
C PRO A 75 25.11 5.04 -6.06
N LYS A 76 25.71 3.86 -6.26
CA LYS A 76 27.17 3.72 -6.41
C LYS A 76 27.66 4.04 -7.81
N LYS A 77 26.82 3.82 -8.84
CA LYS A 77 27.20 3.93 -10.26
C LYS A 77 26.59 5.12 -10.98
N ALA A 78 25.43 5.61 -10.55
CA ALA A 78 24.73 6.72 -11.20
C ALA A 78 24.99 8.06 -10.51
N SER A 79 24.84 9.16 -11.25
CA SER A 79 24.89 10.50 -10.67
C SER A 79 23.70 10.75 -9.75
N MET A 80 23.86 11.61 -8.75
CA MET A 80 22.81 11.93 -7.77
C MET A 80 21.50 12.36 -8.44
N THR A 81 21.56 13.16 -9.52
CA THR A 81 20.38 13.58 -10.27
C THR A 81 19.62 12.42 -10.88
N VAL A 82 20.33 11.45 -11.46
CA VAL A 82 19.71 10.25 -12.07
C VAL A 82 19.05 9.38 -10.99
N VAL A 83 19.71 9.20 -9.84
CA VAL A 83 19.17 8.47 -8.69
C VAL A 83 17.86 9.11 -8.21
N LEU A 84 17.82 10.44 -8.08
CA LEU A 84 16.62 11.16 -7.64
C LEU A 84 15.46 11.04 -8.64
N ILE A 85 15.72 11.13 -9.94
CA ILE A 85 14.69 10.95 -10.98
C ILE A 85 14.10 9.54 -10.89
N ILE A 86 14.96 8.51 -10.77
CA ILE A 86 14.51 7.12 -10.66
C ILE A 86 13.68 6.92 -9.39
N ILE A 87 14.14 7.44 -8.24
CA ILE A 87 13.39 7.35 -6.99
C ILE A 87 12.04 8.07 -7.08
N GLY A 88 11.98 9.23 -7.73
CA GLY A 88 10.73 9.94 -7.98
C GLY A 88 9.75 9.12 -8.81
N MET A 89 10.20 8.54 -9.92
CA MET A 89 9.39 7.66 -10.77
C MET A 89 8.94 6.40 -10.02
N LEU A 90 9.82 5.78 -9.23
CA LEU A 90 9.48 4.64 -8.39
C LEU A 90 8.44 5.00 -7.33
N GLY A 91 8.54 6.17 -6.70
CA GLY A 91 7.54 6.63 -5.72
C GLY A 91 6.15 6.81 -6.33
N VAL A 92 6.08 7.38 -7.53
CA VAL A 92 4.83 7.44 -8.30
C VAL A 92 4.34 6.02 -8.63
N GLY A 93 5.22 5.17 -9.17
CA GLY A 93 4.90 3.80 -9.57
C GLY A 93 4.40 2.91 -8.42
N VAL A 94 4.97 3.05 -7.23
CA VAL A 94 4.52 2.32 -6.01
C VAL A 94 3.08 2.72 -5.66
N THR A 95 2.71 3.98 -5.84
CA THR A 95 1.33 4.43 -5.58
C THR A 95 0.35 3.76 -6.54
N PHE A 96 0.70 3.62 -7.82
CA PHE A 96 -0.13 2.87 -8.78
C PHE A 96 -0.16 1.37 -8.50
N ALA A 97 0.92 0.81 -7.98
CA ALA A 97 1.01 -0.59 -7.62
C ALA A 97 0.30 -0.94 -6.30
N GLU A 98 -0.06 0.06 -5.50
CA GLU A 98 -0.69 -0.12 -4.20
C GLU A 98 -2.10 -0.74 -4.35
N PRO A 99 -2.31 -2.00 -3.91
CA PRO A 99 -3.58 -2.69 -4.11
C PRO A 99 -4.76 -2.01 -3.42
N ALA A 100 -4.51 -1.31 -2.31
CA ALA A 100 -5.54 -0.60 -1.57
C ALA A 100 -6.20 0.52 -2.40
N ILE A 101 -5.44 1.20 -3.25
CA ILE A 101 -5.98 2.22 -4.18
C ILE A 101 -6.89 1.53 -5.20
N GLY A 102 -6.46 0.43 -5.80
CA GLY A 102 -7.28 -0.34 -6.74
C GLY A 102 -8.57 -0.87 -6.10
N ALA A 103 -8.51 -1.36 -4.87
CA ALA A 103 -9.69 -1.80 -4.13
C ALA A 103 -10.67 -0.65 -3.89
N LEU A 104 -10.18 0.52 -3.45
CA LEU A 104 -11.02 1.70 -3.22
C LEU A 104 -11.73 2.16 -4.50
N GLN A 105 -11.06 2.10 -5.65
CA GLN A 105 -11.66 2.42 -6.95
C GLN A 105 -12.75 1.42 -7.33
N ALA A 106 -12.53 0.12 -7.11
CA ALA A 106 -13.53 -0.90 -7.38
C ALA A 106 -14.81 -0.67 -6.54
N PHE A 107 -14.65 -0.32 -5.26
CA PHE A 107 -15.77 0.05 -4.38
C PHE A 107 -16.40 1.41 -4.72
N GLY A 108 -15.69 2.28 -5.44
CA GLY A 108 -16.22 3.57 -5.89
C GLY A 108 -17.49 3.46 -6.72
N SER A 109 -17.61 2.39 -7.50
CA SER A 109 -18.79 2.10 -8.34
C SER A 109 -20.05 1.76 -7.55
N SER A 110 -19.93 1.33 -6.28
CA SER A 110 -21.07 0.98 -5.43
C SER A 110 -21.51 2.11 -4.49
N VAL A 111 -20.93 3.31 -4.63
CA VAL A 111 -21.32 4.49 -3.85
C VAL A 111 -22.58 5.10 -4.46
N ASP A 112 -23.60 5.38 -3.65
CA ASP A 112 -24.81 6.06 -4.09
C ASP A 112 -24.54 7.55 -4.36
N VAL A 113 -24.82 7.98 -5.58
CA VAL A 113 -24.66 9.35 -6.08
C VAL A 113 -25.50 10.35 -5.29
N ASN A 114 -26.71 9.96 -4.85
CA ASN A 114 -27.62 10.87 -4.15
C ASN A 114 -27.15 11.15 -2.73
N SER A 115 -26.52 10.16 -2.10
CA SER A 115 -26.04 10.23 -0.72
C SER A 115 -24.66 10.90 -0.63
N ALA A 116 -23.77 10.67 -1.60
CA ALA A 116 -22.40 11.19 -1.59
C ALA A 116 -21.91 11.57 -3.00
N PRO A 117 -22.45 12.65 -3.61
CA PRO A 117 -22.16 13.01 -5.00
C PRO A 117 -20.69 13.32 -5.25
N TYR A 118 -20.02 14.04 -4.33
CA TYR A 118 -18.59 14.35 -4.46
C TYR A 118 -17.69 13.13 -4.34
N LEU A 119 -18.04 12.17 -3.48
CA LEU A 119 -17.25 10.96 -3.30
C LEU A 119 -17.37 10.04 -4.52
N TYR A 120 -18.59 9.90 -5.05
CA TYR A 120 -18.83 9.15 -6.28
C TYR A 120 -18.02 9.72 -7.44
N GLU A 121 -18.04 11.04 -7.62
CA GLU A 121 -17.32 11.72 -8.71
C GLU A 121 -15.79 11.58 -8.58
N LEU A 122 -15.30 11.61 -7.34
CA LEU A 122 -13.88 11.46 -7.01
C LEU A 122 -13.37 10.02 -7.22
N LEU A 123 -14.21 9.01 -6.97
CA LEU A 123 -13.85 7.59 -7.09
C LEU A 123 -14.21 6.97 -8.45
N ASN A 124 -14.94 7.66 -9.32
CA ASN A 124 -15.25 7.19 -10.68
C ASN A 124 -14.62 8.07 -11.75
N SER A 125 -15.05 9.33 -11.88
CA SER A 125 -14.65 10.22 -12.98
C SER A 125 -13.25 10.83 -12.79
N TRP A 126 -12.89 11.19 -11.55
CA TRP A 126 -11.63 11.89 -11.22
C TRP A 126 -10.54 10.99 -10.62
N THR A 127 -10.76 9.69 -10.68
CA THR A 127 -9.89 8.68 -10.08
C THR A 127 -8.45 8.76 -10.56
N LEU A 128 -8.24 8.81 -11.87
CA LEU A 128 -6.89 8.84 -12.45
C LEU A 128 -6.11 10.13 -12.08
N PRO A 129 -6.68 11.34 -12.24
CA PRO A 129 -6.07 12.57 -11.73
C PRO A 129 -5.72 12.51 -10.25
N LEU A 130 -6.60 11.95 -9.42
CA LEU A 130 -6.37 11.86 -7.98
C LEU A 130 -5.17 10.97 -7.66
N VAL A 131 -5.10 9.77 -8.26
CA VAL A 131 -3.97 8.87 -8.05
C VAL A 131 -2.66 9.47 -8.57
N LEU A 132 -2.70 10.20 -9.69
CA LEU A 132 -1.53 10.92 -10.20
C LEU A 132 -1.05 12.00 -9.22
N MET A 133 -1.96 12.77 -8.62
CA MET A 133 -1.60 13.82 -7.66
C MET A 133 -1.02 13.23 -6.37
N VAL A 134 -1.63 12.16 -5.86
CA VAL A 134 -1.10 11.42 -4.69
C VAL A 134 0.27 10.84 -5.03
N GLY A 135 0.40 10.17 -6.19
CA GLY A 135 1.64 9.56 -6.65
C GLY A 135 2.75 10.58 -6.85
N ALA A 136 2.45 11.75 -7.42
CA ALA A 136 3.39 12.86 -7.54
C ALA A 136 3.85 13.34 -6.15
N GLY A 137 2.93 13.46 -5.19
CA GLY A 137 3.26 13.78 -3.80
C GLY A 137 4.18 12.75 -3.15
N VAL A 138 3.90 11.45 -3.33
CA VAL A 138 4.74 10.35 -2.83
C VAL A 138 6.12 10.37 -3.49
N GLY A 139 6.19 10.59 -4.80
CA GLY A 139 7.45 10.71 -5.55
C GLY A 139 8.31 11.88 -5.06
N LEU A 140 7.71 13.06 -4.86
CA LEU A 140 8.40 14.22 -4.29
C LEU A 140 8.85 13.96 -2.86
N ALA A 141 8.02 13.33 -2.03
CA ALA A 141 8.38 12.95 -0.67
C ALA A 141 9.57 11.98 -0.64
N ALA A 142 9.61 11.01 -1.56
CA ALA A 142 10.73 10.07 -1.69
C ALA A 142 12.04 10.77 -2.10
N ILE A 143 11.96 11.73 -3.05
CA ILE A 143 13.11 12.56 -3.44
C ILE A 143 13.63 13.37 -2.24
N LEU A 144 12.74 14.08 -1.55
CA LEU A 144 13.10 14.90 -0.38
C LEU A 144 13.69 14.05 0.74
N GLY A 145 13.07 12.89 1.02
CA GLY A 145 13.57 11.93 2.00
C GLY A 145 14.98 11.43 1.67
N THR A 146 15.25 11.14 0.40
CA THR A 146 16.57 10.69 -0.07
C THR A 146 17.62 11.80 0.05
N VAL A 147 17.30 13.02 -0.41
CA VAL A 147 18.20 14.17 -0.29
C VAL A 147 18.54 14.43 1.18
N ARG A 148 17.53 14.36 2.05
CA ARG A 148 17.70 14.53 3.49
C ARG A 148 18.60 13.45 4.08
N PHE A 149 18.41 12.18 3.71
CA PHE A 149 19.23 11.06 4.19
C PHE A 149 20.70 11.24 3.79
N VAL A 150 20.97 11.57 2.52
CA VAL A 150 22.33 11.74 1.99
C VAL A 150 23.03 12.97 2.58
N ARG A 151 22.31 14.08 2.80
CA ARG A 151 22.87 15.34 3.33
C ARG A 151 22.89 15.41 4.86
N GLY A 152 22.37 14.41 5.56
CA GLY A 152 22.33 14.37 7.02
C GLY A 152 21.48 15.48 7.65
N TRP A 153 20.46 15.97 6.96
CA TRP A 153 19.61 17.04 7.49
C TRP A 153 18.81 16.57 8.70
N SER A 154 18.88 17.36 9.78
CA SER A 154 18.10 17.16 11.02
C SER A 154 16.60 17.25 10.72
N LEU A 155 15.79 16.45 11.41
CA LEU A 155 14.31 16.46 11.32
C LEU A 155 13.66 17.72 11.90
N LYS A 156 14.40 18.45 12.75
CA LYS A 156 13.87 19.56 13.53
C LYS A 156 13.19 20.63 12.66
N PRO A 157 13.76 21.10 11.53
CA PRO A 157 13.14 22.15 10.73
C PRO A 157 11.88 21.73 9.99
N MET A 158 11.56 20.43 9.88
CA MET A 158 10.43 19.93 9.08
C MET A 158 9.24 19.51 9.94
N ILE A 159 9.49 19.15 11.20
CA ILE A 159 8.45 18.78 12.18
C ILE A 159 8.02 20.00 13.01
N TYR A 160 8.92 20.96 13.25
CA TYR A 160 8.64 22.18 14.00
C TYR A 160 8.38 23.41 13.10
N CYS A 161 7.95 23.20 11.85
CA CYS A 161 7.37 24.28 11.04
C CYS A 161 6.04 24.75 11.64
#